data_AF-E8R7L2-F1
#
_entry.id   AF-E8R7L2-F1
#
_cell.length_a   1.000
_cell.length_b   1.000
_cell.length_c   1.000
_cell.angle_alpha   90.00
_cell.angle_beta   90.00
_cell.angle_gamma   90.00
#
_symmetry.space_group_name_H-M   'P 1'
#
loop_
_entity.id
_entity.type
_entity.pdbx_description
1 polymer ?
#
loop_
_entity_poly.entity_id
_entity_poly.type
_entity_poly.pdbx_seq_one_letter_code
_entity_poly.pdbx_strand_id
1 'polypeptide(L)'
;MDGFFDNLDSWVKRQNTVREMFKRAEQNYEELDRLALITLSRLAFQHMEKTIEAFDQWLKDPMITSHMPREMLVELWSRLRVILYELIELDIDHTSKFSEHLKKLAAENAINPLFAFEKEEKEGRRGVSPTI
;
A
#
# COMPACT_ATOMS: atom_id res chain seq x y z
N MET A 1 -22.05 11.45 -23.73
CA MET A 1 -20.67 11.96 -23.67
C MET A 1 -20.47 12.88 -22.48
N ASP A 2 -21.44 13.74 -22.14
CA ASP A 2 -21.37 14.64 -20.98
C ASP A 2 -21.05 13.93 -19.66
N GLY A 3 -21.68 12.79 -19.37
CA GLY A 3 -21.40 12.02 -18.15
C GLY A 3 -19.99 11.40 -18.04
N PHE A 4 -19.24 11.28 -19.14
CA PHE A 4 -17.84 10.81 -19.11
C PHE A 4 -16.91 11.93 -18.65
N PHE A 5 -17.07 13.14 -19.21
CA PHE A 5 -16.28 14.31 -18.83
C PHE A 5 -16.58 14.76 -17.39
N ASP A 6 -17.86 14.76 -16.99
CA ASP A 6 -18.24 15.06 -15.60
C ASP A 6 -17.63 14.06 -14.61
N ASN A 7 -17.47 12.80 -15.01
CA ASN A 7 -16.82 11.78 -14.18
C ASN A 7 -15.33 12.08 -13.97
N LEU A 8 -14.63 12.49 -15.03
CA LEU A 8 -13.20 12.85 -14.95
C LEU A 8 -12.97 14.04 -14.01
N ASP A 9 -13.75 15.11 -14.15
CA ASP A 9 -13.64 16.29 -13.28
C ASP A 9 -14.00 15.98 -11.82
N SER A 10 -15.03 15.15 -11.60
CA SER A 10 -15.40 14.71 -10.25
C SER A 10 -14.28 13.89 -9.59
N TRP A 11 -13.58 13.07 -10.38
CA TRP A 11 -12.47 12.26 -9.93
C TRP A 11 -11.28 13.13 -9.52
N VAL A 12 -10.91 14.12 -10.34
CA VAL A 12 -9.83 15.08 -10.01
C VAL A 12 -10.17 15.85 -8.74
N LYS A 13 -11.41 16.32 -8.58
CA LYS A 13 -11.85 17.01 -7.36
C LYS A 13 -11.71 16.11 -6.12
N ARG A 14 -12.11 14.83 -6.23
CA ARG A 14 -12.01 13.87 -5.12
C ARG A 14 -10.55 13.61 -4.72
N GLN A 15 -9.66 13.43 -5.69
CA GLN A 15 -8.23 13.23 -5.42
C GLN A 15 -7.60 14.45 -4.74
N ASN A 16 -7.97 15.67 -5.14
CA ASN A 16 -7.52 16.88 -4.45
C ASN A 16 -7.99 16.94 -2.99
N THR A 17 -9.24 16.57 -2.71
CA THR A 17 -9.76 16.52 -1.33
C THR A 17 -8.98 15.53 -0.47
N VAL A 18 -8.72 14.33 -0.99
CA VAL A 18 -7.93 13.30 -0.27
C VAL A 18 -6.51 13.81 0.00
N ARG A 19 -5.87 14.45 -0.99
CA ARG A 19 -4.52 15.02 -0.84
C ARG A 19 -4.46 16.04 0.30
N GLU A 20 -5.41 16.97 0.35
CA GLU A 20 -5.43 18.00 1.40
C GLU A 20 -5.79 17.42 2.78
N MET A 21 -6.56 16.33 2.84
CA MET A 21 -6.80 15.60 4.08
C MET A 21 -5.51 14.97 4.63
N PHE A 22 -4.74 14.28 3.78
CA PHE A 22 -3.47 13.67 4.19
C PHE A 22 -2.45 14.71 4.66
N LYS A 23 -2.29 15.81 3.91
CA LYS A 23 -1.40 16.92 4.32
C LYS A 23 -1.72 17.47 5.71
N ARG A 24 -2.99 17.48 6.10
CA ARG A 24 -3.41 17.92 7.44
C ARG A 24 -3.19 16.82 8.48
N ALA A 25 -3.49 15.57 8.14
CA ALA A 25 -3.34 14.43 9.03
C ALA A 25 -1.87 14.15 9.40
N GLU A 26 -0.94 14.39 8.48
CA GLU A 26 0.50 14.17 8.68
C GLU A 26 1.25 15.40 9.23
N GLN A 27 0.53 16.46 9.63
CA GLN A 27 1.17 17.60 10.29
C GLN A 27 1.87 17.14 11.57
N ASN A 28 3.17 17.47 11.67
CA ASN A 28 4.02 17.06 12.78
C ASN A 28 4.04 15.54 13.00
N TYR A 29 4.01 14.74 11.92
CA TYR A 29 3.98 13.27 12.03
C TYR A 29 5.13 12.71 12.88
N GLU A 30 6.26 13.40 12.93
CA GLU A 30 7.44 13.03 13.74
C GLU A 30 7.17 13.04 15.25
N GLU A 31 6.17 13.81 15.70
CA GLU A 31 5.77 13.92 17.11
C GLU A 31 4.63 12.94 17.49
N LEU A 32 4.10 12.19 16.51
CA LEU A 32 2.99 11.27 16.73
C LEU A 32 3.41 10.00 17.47
N ASP A 33 2.50 9.47 18.28
CA ASP A 33 2.71 8.18 18.92
C ASP A 33 2.68 7.01 17.92
N ARG A 34 3.11 5.83 18.40
CA ARG A 34 3.19 4.61 17.57
C ARG A 34 1.82 4.22 16.96
N LEU A 35 0.73 4.37 17.70
CA LEU A 35 -0.60 3.98 17.22
C LEU A 35 -1.08 4.93 16.12
N ALA A 36 -0.83 6.23 16.30
CA ALA A 36 -1.12 7.25 15.30
C ALA A 36 -0.34 6.99 14.01
N LEU A 37 0.98 6.73 14.09
CA LEU A 37 1.80 6.39 12.92
C LEU A 37 1.29 5.14 12.19
N ILE A 38 0.97 4.06 12.91
CA ILE A 38 0.39 2.85 12.31
C ILE A 38 -0.93 3.16 11.61
N THR A 39 -1.79 3.96 12.23
CA THR A 39 -3.10 4.32 11.67
C THR A 39 -2.94 5.15 10.39
N LEU A 40 -2.03 6.12 10.40
CA LEU A 40 -1.74 7.00 9.28
C LEU A 40 -1.21 6.21 8.09
N SER A 41 -0.26 5.29 8.32
CA SER A 41 0.26 4.39 7.29
C SER A 41 -0.83 3.48 6.71
N ARG A 42 -1.69 2.90 7.55
CA ARG A 42 -2.79 2.03 7.09
C ARG A 42 -3.80 2.79 6.23
N LEU A 43 -4.15 4.01 6.63
CA LEU A 43 -5.03 4.87 5.83
C LEU A 43 -4.37 5.19 4.49
N ALA A 44 -3.07 5.53 4.48
CA ALA A 44 -2.33 5.79 3.25
C ALA A 44 -2.38 4.59 2.30
N PHE A 45 -2.09 3.37 2.77
CA PHE A 45 -2.20 2.15 1.96
C PHE A 45 -3.60 1.92 1.41
N GLN A 46 -4.64 2.02 2.24
CA GLN A 46 -6.03 1.85 1.80
C GLN A 46 -6.42 2.86 0.70
N HIS A 47 -5.93 4.09 0.80
CA HIS A 47 -6.18 5.11 -0.21
C HIS A 47 -5.35 4.86 -1.49
N MET A 48 -4.10 4.42 -1.36
CA MET A 48 -3.25 4.04 -2.50
C MET A 48 -3.86 2.87 -3.28
N GLU A 49 -4.28 1.79 -2.60
CA GLU A 49 -4.93 0.62 -3.21
C GLU A 49 -6.14 1.02 -4.05
N LYS A 50 -7.06 1.82 -3.47
CA LYS A 50 -8.26 2.30 -4.17
C LYS A 50 -7.93 3.17 -5.38
N THR A 51 -6.91 4.01 -5.27
CA THR A 51 -6.49 4.87 -6.39
C THR A 51 -5.87 4.05 -7.51
N ILE A 52 -5.02 3.07 -7.19
CA ILE A 52 -4.42 2.15 -8.15
C ILE A 52 -5.51 1.33 -8.85
N GLU A 53 -6.45 0.77 -8.09
CA GLU A 53 -7.58 0.01 -8.65
C GLU A 53 -8.44 0.86 -9.59
N ALA A 54 -8.82 2.07 -9.17
CA ALA A 54 -9.59 2.97 -10.01
C ALA A 54 -8.84 3.35 -11.30
N PHE A 55 -7.53 3.54 -11.21
CA PHE A 55 -6.70 3.89 -12.35
C PHE A 55 -6.51 2.70 -13.32
N ASP A 56 -6.35 1.49 -12.80
CA ASP A 56 -6.34 0.25 -13.59
C ASP A 56 -7.68 0.04 -14.32
N GLN A 57 -8.81 0.28 -13.65
CA GLN A 57 -10.13 0.24 -14.30
C GLN A 57 -10.30 1.30 -15.39
N TRP A 58 -9.79 2.52 -15.16
CA TRP A 58 -9.79 3.57 -16.17
C TRP A 58 -8.99 3.17 -17.42
N LEU A 59 -7.85 2.50 -17.25
CA LEU A 59 -7.06 1.99 -18.38
C LEU A 59 -7.73 0.84 -19.14
N LYS A 60 -8.73 0.18 -18.56
CA LYS A 60 -9.53 -0.85 -19.24
C LYS A 60 -10.70 -0.28 -20.05
N ASP A 61 -10.99 1.01 -19.92
CA ASP A 61 -12.08 1.66 -20.65
C ASP A 61 -11.82 1.59 -22.18
N PRO A 62 -12.79 1.13 -23.00
CA PRO A 62 -12.64 1.06 -24.46
C PRO A 62 -12.28 2.39 -25.12
N MET A 63 -12.77 3.52 -24.58
CA MET A 63 -12.44 4.85 -25.09
C MET A 63 -10.97 5.17 -24.86
N ILE A 64 -10.44 4.83 -23.69
CA ILE A 64 -9.03 5.03 -23.34
C ILE A 64 -8.14 4.11 -24.18
N THR A 65 -8.40 2.81 -24.17
CA THR A 65 -7.61 1.82 -24.92
C THR A 65 -7.60 2.04 -26.43
N SER A 66 -8.70 2.55 -27.01
CA SER A 66 -8.80 2.74 -28.46
C SER A 66 -8.28 4.09 -28.95
N HIS A 67 -8.25 5.13 -28.10
CA HIS A 67 -7.98 6.50 -28.55
C HIS A 67 -6.82 7.19 -27.82
N MET A 68 -6.28 6.62 -26.74
CA MET A 68 -5.16 7.25 -26.04
C MET A 68 -3.90 7.24 -26.92
N PRO A 69 -3.30 8.41 -27.21
CA PRO A 69 -2.07 8.48 -27.97
C PRO A 69 -0.91 7.76 -27.27
N ARG A 70 0.01 7.21 -28.05
CA ARG A 70 1.17 6.49 -27.54
C ARG A 70 2.03 7.37 -26.63
N GLU A 71 2.18 8.65 -26.95
CA GLU A 71 2.97 9.61 -26.18
C GLU A 71 2.45 9.74 -24.75
N MET A 72 1.13 9.76 -24.57
CA MET A 72 0.49 9.78 -23.26
C MET A 72 0.72 8.48 -22.48
N LEU A 73 0.68 7.33 -23.16
CA LEU A 73 0.98 6.04 -22.54
C LEU A 73 2.45 5.93 -22.09
N VAL A 74 3.38 6.46 -22.89
CA VAL A 74 4.81 6.51 -22.54
C VAL A 74 5.03 7.41 -21.33
N GLU A 75 4.42 8.60 -21.32
CA GLU A 75 4.48 9.49 -20.15
C GLU A 75 3.91 8.80 -18.92
N LEU A 76 2.73 8.19 -19.04
CA LEU A 76 2.08 7.49 -17.95
C LEU A 76 2.98 6.39 -17.37
N TRP A 77 3.52 5.52 -18.23
CA TRP A 77 4.43 4.46 -17.80
C TRP A 77 5.67 5.01 -17.11
N SER A 78 6.23 6.11 -17.64
CA SER A 78 7.44 6.73 -17.09
C SER A 78 7.26 7.17 -15.62
N ARG A 79 6.06 7.61 -15.25
CA ARG A 79 5.70 8.01 -13.88
C ARG A 79 5.26 6.80 -13.04
N LEU A 80 4.45 5.90 -13.60
CA LEU A 80 3.94 4.73 -12.90
C LEU A 80 5.07 3.82 -12.41
N ARG A 81 6.09 3.59 -13.24
CA ARG A 81 7.22 2.74 -12.85
C ARG A 81 8.02 3.29 -11.66
N VAL A 82 8.08 4.62 -11.49
CA VAL A 82 8.75 5.25 -10.34
C VAL A 82 8.00 4.88 -9.07
N ILE A 83 6.67 5.06 -9.06
CA ILE A 83 5.82 4.69 -7.92
C ILE A 83 5.93 3.19 -7.62
N LEU A 84 5.93 2.35 -8.65
CA LEU A 84 6.07 0.90 -8.50
C LEU A 84 7.38 0.52 -7.81
N TYR A 85 8.51 1.06 -8.28
CA TYR A 85 9.81 0.73 -7.71
C TYR A 85 9.97 1.29 -6.30
N GLU A 86 9.54 2.53 -6.04
CA GLU A 86 9.53 3.13 -4.69
C GLU A 86 8.71 2.28 -3.70
N LEU A 87 7.55 1.75 -4.12
CA LEU A 87 6.74 0.88 -3.27
C LEU A 87 7.43 -0.46 -2.98
N ILE A 88 8.08 -1.05 -3.98
CA ILE A 88 8.83 -2.31 -3.82
C ILE A 88 10.03 -2.09 -2.89
N GLU A 89 10.77 -1.00 -3.07
CA GLU A 89 11.92 -0.65 -2.25
C GLU A 89 11.50 -0.38 -0.80
N LEU A 90 10.38 0.33 -0.59
CA LEU A 90 9.78 0.54 0.74
C LEU A 90 9.50 -0.78 1.46
N ASP A 91 8.84 -1.73 0.78
CA ASP A 91 8.51 -3.04 1.34
C ASP A 91 9.78 -3.83 1.71
N ILE A 92 10.74 -3.90 0.79
CA ILE A 92 12.01 -4.60 1.01
C ILE A 92 12.72 -4.02 2.23
N ASP A 93 12.86 -2.70 2.28
CA ASP A 93 13.61 -2.00 3.32
C ASP A 93 12.95 -2.17 4.69
N HIS A 94 11.65 -1.88 4.79
CA HIS A 94 10.95 -1.91 6.08
C HIS A 94 10.74 -3.33 6.60
N THR A 95 10.43 -4.29 5.72
CA THR A 95 10.28 -5.70 6.11
C THR A 95 11.62 -6.29 6.56
N SER A 96 12.72 -5.93 5.88
CA SER A 96 14.07 -6.38 6.25
C SER A 96 14.51 -5.79 7.59
N LYS A 97 14.37 -4.45 7.76
CA LYS A 97 14.68 -3.77 9.03
C LYS A 97 13.87 -4.32 10.20
N PHE A 98 12.58 -4.58 10.00
CA PHE A 98 11.75 -5.16 11.05
C PHE A 98 12.13 -6.60 11.37
N SER A 99 12.48 -7.40 10.35
CA SER A 99 13.01 -8.76 10.56
C SER A 99 14.29 -8.75 11.41
N GLU A 100 15.22 -7.85 11.11
CA GLU A 100 16.45 -7.68 11.89
C GLU A 100 16.18 -7.24 13.33
N HIS A 101 15.24 -6.30 13.51
CA HIS A 101 14.83 -5.86 14.83
C HIS A 101 14.23 -7.00 15.66
N LEU A 102 13.35 -7.81 15.08
CA LEU A 102 12.78 -8.99 15.75
C LEU A 102 13.85 -10.03 16.13
N LYS A 103 14.84 -10.26 15.26
CA LYS A 103 15.97 -11.17 15.57
C LYS A 103 16.76 -10.68 16.79
N LYS A 104 17.00 -9.37 16.90
CA LYS A 104 17.67 -8.77 18.08
C LYS A 104 16.85 -8.95 19.34
N LEU A 105 15.55 -8.61 19.30
CA LEU A 105 14.66 -8.80 20.44
C LEU A 105 14.57 -10.27 20.88
N ALA A 106 14.58 -11.21 19.94
CA ALA A 106 14.60 -12.65 20.24
C ALA A 106 15.89 -13.05 20.99
N ALA A 107 17.05 -12.57 20.52
CA ALA A 107 18.33 -12.83 21.16
C ALA A 107 18.41 -12.23 22.58
N GLU A 108 17.70 -11.13 22.82
CA GLU A 108 17.64 -10.42 24.11
C GLU A 108 16.54 -10.95 25.05
N ASN A 109 15.78 -11.98 24.66
CA ASN A 109 14.57 -12.45 25.36
C ASN A 109 13.54 -11.34 25.65
N ALA A 110 13.53 -10.29 24.81
CA ALA A 110 12.69 -9.11 24.96
C ALA A 110 11.38 -9.20 24.13
N ILE A 111 11.14 -10.33 23.45
CA ILE A 111 9.87 -10.59 22.78
C ILE A 111 8.80 -10.89 23.83
N ASN A 112 7.70 -10.15 23.79
CA ASN A 112 6.57 -10.41 24.68
C ASN A 112 6.07 -11.86 24.47
N PRO A 113 6.01 -12.69 25.53
CA PRO A 113 5.66 -14.10 25.43
C PRO A 113 4.35 -14.37 24.69
N LEU A 114 3.36 -13.48 24.82
CA LEU A 114 2.06 -13.62 24.15
C LEU A 114 2.16 -13.72 22.62
N PHE A 115 3.22 -13.19 22.01
CA PHE A 115 3.47 -13.27 20.57
C PHE A 115 4.47 -14.36 20.18
N ALA A 116 5.17 -14.95 21.15
CA ALA A 116 6.08 -16.08 20.91
C ALA A 116 5.33 -17.41 20.67
N PHE A 117 4.10 -17.53 21.19
CA PHE A 117 3.28 -18.76 21.11
C PHE A 117 2.76 -19.10 19.70
N GLU A 118 2.70 -18.15 18.75
CA GLU A 118 2.26 -18.47 17.38
C GLU A 118 3.22 -19.40 16.62
N LYS A 119 4.48 -19.47 17.04
CA LYS A 119 5.48 -20.31 16.37
C LYS A 119 5.27 -21.80 16.68
N GLU A 120 4.84 -22.13 17.89
CA GLU A 120 4.63 -23.53 18.32
C GLU A 120 3.37 -24.14 17.70
N GLU A 121 2.28 -23.37 17.53
CA GLU A 121 1.04 -23.90 16.92
C GLU A 121 1.16 -24.17 15.41
N LYS A 122 1.98 -23.41 14.68
CA LYS A 122 2.16 -23.60 13.22
C LYS A 122 3.09 -24.76 12.87
N GLU A 123 4.03 -25.13 13.74
CA GLU A 123 4.86 -26.33 13.56
C GLU A 123 4.10 -27.62 13.90
N GLY A 124 3.15 -27.59 14.85
CA GLY A 124 2.30 -28.74 15.18
C GLY A 124 1.27 -29.14 14.10
N ARG A 125 0.84 -28.19 13.25
CA ARG A 125 -0.18 -28.44 12.20
C ARG A 125 0.36 -28.97 10.88
N ARG A 126 1.68 -28.99 10.65
CA ARG A 126 2.29 -29.51 9.41
C ARG A 126 2.62 -31.01 9.46
N GLY A 127 2.29 -31.70 10.56
CA GLY A 127 2.72 -33.07 10.82
C GLY A 127 1.69 -34.20 10.60
N VAL A 128 0.51 -33.95 10.04
CA VAL A 128 -0.46 -35.04 9.77
C VAL A 128 -1.08 -34.88 8.39
N SER A 129 -0.43 -35.47 7.38
CA SER A 129 -1.12 -35.86 6.14
C SER A 129 -1.92 -37.13 6.44
N PRO A 130 -3.25 -37.14 6.30
CA PRO A 130 -4.00 -38.39 6.31
C PRO A 130 -3.79 -39.07 4.96
N THR A 131 -3.04 -40.16 4.96
CA THR A 131 -3.10 -41.15 3.89
C THR A 131 -4.41 -41.90 4.01
N ILE A 132 -5.37 -41.67 3.11
CA ILE A 132 -6.25 -42.69 2.48
C ILE A 132 -6.65 -42.18 1.10
#